data_AF-A0A7S2I1T7-F1
#
_entry.id   AF-A0A7S2I1T7-F1
#
_cell.length_a   1.000
_cell.length_b   1.000
_cell.length_c   1.000
_cell.angle_alpha   90.00
_cell.angle_beta   90.00
_cell.angle_gamma   90.00
#
_symmetry.space_group_name_H-M   'P 1'
#
loop_
_entity.id
_entity.type
_entity.pdbx_description
1 polymer ?
#
loop_
_entity_poly.entity_id
_entity_poly.type
_entity_poly.pdbx_seq_one_letter_code
_entity_poly.pdbx_strand_id
1 'polypeptide(L)'
;MMTNLFSNSNHLYLLTLLFTTLSFIAAFSTPNSNNNGPPPNLVNKDNFVKSIEILQNEIAKETNQPLPPPMTDDSKYFFGLGRTSSTLSIEQIQTGLTLVEANNLVLVNGVSQDVYDAGLHPQDTIVKVSIGGGGDGDDDGYSADTKEMDIEQTAEVIRGAIQYVMEKGSWSQEECIVEFEVNRLMKLGYADQQ
;
A
#
# COMPACT_ATOMS: atom_id res chain seq x y z
N MET A 1 36.98 -34.78 45.51
CA MET A 1 35.71 -34.17 45.97
C MET A 1 35.49 -32.94 45.11
N MET A 2 34.72 -33.00 44.00
CA MET A 2 33.24 -32.93 43.93
C MET A 2 32.71 -31.66 44.62
N THR A 3 31.98 -30.74 43.98
CA THR A 3 30.94 -30.88 42.93
C THR A 3 30.67 -29.57 42.17
N ASN A 4 30.40 -29.70 40.86
CA ASN A 4 29.61 -28.76 40.06
C ASN A 4 28.17 -28.67 40.59
N LEU A 5 27.57 -27.48 40.56
CA LEU A 5 26.12 -27.30 40.58
C LEU A 5 25.75 -26.17 39.61
N PHE A 6 25.43 -26.56 38.38
CA PHE A 6 24.59 -25.77 37.48
C PHE A 6 23.18 -25.72 38.08
N SER A 7 22.68 -24.52 38.38
CA SER A 7 21.25 -24.35 38.68
C SER A 7 20.49 -24.22 37.36
N ASN A 8 19.80 -25.31 37.06
CA ASN A 8 18.88 -25.49 35.96
C ASN A 8 17.56 -24.79 36.32
N SER A 9 17.15 -23.78 35.55
CA SER A 9 15.80 -23.21 35.63
C SER A 9 15.13 -23.36 34.28
N ASN A 10 14.62 -24.57 34.05
CA ASN A 10 13.61 -24.88 33.05
C ASN A 10 12.30 -24.21 33.46
N HIS A 11 12.03 -22.99 32.98
CA HIS A 11 10.66 -22.49 32.92
C HIS A 11 10.06 -22.84 31.56
N LEU A 12 9.40 -24.00 31.57
CA LEU A 12 8.45 -24.47 30.57
C LEU A 12 7.31 -23.44 30.47
N TYR A 13 7.35 -22.55 29.47
CA TYR A 13 6.17 -21.79 29.09
C TYR A 13 5.42 -22.57 28.00
N LEU A 14 4.29 -23.09 28.45
CA LEU A 14 3.30 -23.83 27.69
C LEU A 14 2.69 -22.89 26.63
N LEU A 15 3.15 -23.04 25.38
CA LEU A 15 2.61 -22.33 24.22
C LEU A 15 1.17 -22.79 23.97
N THR A 16 0.19 -22.02 24.44
CA THR A 16 -1.22 -22.23 24.09
C THR A 16 -1.49 -21.52 22.78
N LEU A 17 -1.48 -22.29 21.68
CA LEU A 17 -1.99 -21.87 20.37
C LEU A 17 -3.50 -21.68 20.47
N LEU A 18 -3.96 -20.45 20.64
CA LEU A 18 -5.33 -20.08 20.28
C LEU A 18 -5.38 -19.94 18.75
N PHE A 19 -6.01 -20.92 18.09
CA PHE A 19 -6.46 -20.77 16.72
C PHE A 19 -7.67 -19.82 16.71
N THR A 20 -7.43 -18.53 16.57
CA THR A 20 -8.46 -17.60 16.11
C THR A 20 -8.49 -17.67 14.59
N THR A 21 -9.56 -18.26 14.06
CA THR A 21 -9.87 -18.22 12.63
C THR A 21 -10.15 -16.77 12.24
N LEU A 22 -9.16 -16.12 11.64
CA LEU A 22 -9.32 -14.83 10.98
C LEU A 22 -10.27 -15.03 9.80
N SER A 23 -11.48 -14.49 9.90
CA SER A 23 -12.42 -14.48 8.80
C SER A 23 -11.99 -13.38 7.83
N PHE A 24 -11.40 -13.76 6.70
CA PHE A 24 -11.19 -12.85 5.58
C PHE A 24 -12.57 -12.46 5.01
N ILE A 25 -13.06 -11.27 5.35
CA ILE A 25 -14.12 -10.61 4.57
C ILE A 25 -13.40 -9.74 3.55
N ALA A 26 -13.15 -10.30 2.36
CA ALA A 26 -12.85 -9.49 1.19
C ALA A 26 -14.14 -8.76 0.80
N ALA A 27 -14.29 -7.51 1.22
CA ALA A 27 -15.34 -6.64 0.73
C ALA A 27 -15.03 -6.28 -0.73
N PHE A 28 -15.44 -7.14 -1.67
CA PHE A 28 -15.55 -6.75 -3.07
C PHE A 28 -16.72 -5.79 -3.17
N SER A 29 -16.43 -4.49 -3.10
CA SER A 29 -17.39 -3.46 -3.51
C SER A 29 -17.62 -3.61 -5.01
N THR A 30 -18.81 -4.08 -5.39
CA THR A 30 -19.27 -4.05 -6.77
C THR A 30 -19.35 -2.59 -7.21
N PRO A 31 -18.74 -2.18 -8.34
CA PRO A 31 -18.88 -0.82 -8.82
C PRO A 31 -20.33 -0.59 -9.26
N ASN A 32 -20.98 0.39 -8.63
CA ASN A 32 -22.27 0.92 -9.07
C ASN A 32 -22.08 1.51 -10.48
N SER A 33 -22.48 0.75 -11.48
CA SER A 33 -22.39 1.07 -12.90
C SER A 33 -23.44 2.12 -13.25
N ASN A 34 -23.04 3.39 -13.36
CA ASN A 34 -23.77 4.44 -14.09
C ASN A 34 -22.91 5.67 -14.43
N ASN A 35 -21.60 5.52 -14.65
CA ASN A 35 -20.75 6.58 -15.21
C ASN A 35 -19.89 6.01 -16.35
N ASN A 36 -20.28 6.29 -17.60
CA ASN A 36 -19.55 5.89 -18.83
C ASN A 36 -18.24 6.67 -19.06
N GLY A 37 -17.58 7.13 -17.99
CA GLY A 37 -16.22 7.66 -18.04
C GLY A 37 -15.22 6.61 -17.55
N PRO A 38 -13.92 6.73 -17.90
CA PRO A 38 -12.90 5.95 -17.19
C PRO A 38 -13.06 6.21 -15.67
N PRO A 39 -12.87 5.17 -14.82
CA PRO A 39 -12.95 5.34 -13.37
C PRO A 39 -12.13 6.56 -12.92
N PRO A 40 -12.66 7.43 -12.06
CA PRO A 40 -11.91 8.59 -11.60
C PRO A 40 -10.61 8.12 -10.93
N ASN A 41 -9.52 8.83 -11.21
CA ASN A 41 -8.18 8.62 -10.64
C ASN A 41 -7.49 7.29 -10.97
N LEU A 42 -7.64 6.86 -12.23
CA LEU A 42 -6.73 5.88 -12.82
C LEU A 42 -5.57 6.55 -13.56
N VAL A 43 -4.34 6.09 -13.30
CA VAL A 43 -3.16 6.44 -14.08
C VAL A 43 -3.19 5.77 -15.46
N ASN A 44 -2.45 6.33 -16.42
CA ASN A 44 -2.26 5.68 -17.70
C ASN A 44 -1.50 4.35 -17.53
N LYS A 45 -2.06 3.24 -18.03
CA LYS A 45 -1.49 1.88 -17.89
C LYS A 45 -0.06 1.80 -18.43
N ASP A 46 0.19 2.32 -19.63
CA ASP A 46 1.51 2.24 -20.27
C ASP A 46 2.56 3.04 -19.49
N ASN A 47 2.14 4.20 -18.97
CA ASN A 47 3.00 5.02 -18.11
C ASN A 47 3.36 4.28 -16.82
N PHE A 48 2.36 3.65 -16.19
CA PHE A 48 2.53 2.94 -14.93
C PHE A 48 3.38 1.67 -15.07
N VAL A 49 3.19 0.89 -16.13
CA VAL A 49 4.05 -0.25 -16.44
C VAL A 49 5.50 0.19 -16.59
N LYS A 50 5.76 1.26 -17.35
CA LYS A 50 7.12 1.81 -17.51
C LYS A 50 7.72 2.28 -16.19
N SER A 51 6.95 2.95 -15.34
CA SER A 51 7.39 3.38 -14.02
C SER A 51 7.83 2.19 -13.16
N ILE A 52 7.05 1.10 -13.15
CA ILE A 52 7.39 -0.12 -12.42
C ILE A 52 8.64 -0.78 -13.01
N GLU A 53 8.77 -0.86 -14.33
CA GLU A 53 9.97 -1.42 -14.98
C GLU A 53 11.23 -0.61 -14.64
N ILE A 54 11.16 0.72 -14.60
CA ILE A 54 12.27 1.58 -14.18
C ILE A 54 12.66 1.25 -12.74
N LEU A 55 11.70 1.24 -11.82
CA LEU A 55 11.95 0.93 -10.41
C LEU A 55 12.58 -0.47 -10.23
N GLN A 56 12.03 -1.47 -10.89
CA GLN A 56 12.55 -2.83 -10.83
C GLN A 56 13.97 -2.95 -11.39
N ASN A 57 14.27 -2.22 -12.47
CA ASN A 57 15.61 -2.18 -13.04
C ASN A 57 16.61 -1.48 -12.11
N GLU A 58 16.18 -0.43 -11.40
CA GLU A 58 17.01 0.26 -10.39
C GLU A 58 17.31 -0.65 -9.21
N ILE A 59 16.29 -1.32 -8.65
CA ILE A 59 16.47 -2.30 -7.56
C ILE A 59 17.41 -3.43 -7.99
N ALA A 60 17.25 -3.97 -9.20
CA ALA A 60 18.10 -5.04 -9.71
C ALA A 60 19.57 -4.60 -9.85
N LYS A 61 19.81 -3.35 -10.30
CA LYS A 61 21.16 -2.77 -10.36
C LYS A 61 21.77 -2.59 -8.97
N GLU A 62 21.01 -2.07 -8.01
CA GLU A 62 21.48 -1.84 -6.65
C GLU A 62 21.79 -3.14 -5.90
N THR A 63 20.97 -4.17 -6.12
CA THR A 63 21.06 -5.47 -5.42
C THR A 63 21.90 -6.52 -6.14
N ASN A 64 22.47 -6.19 -7.32
CA ASN A 64 23.13 -7.14 -8.22
C ASN A 64 22.28 -8.38 -8.56
N GLN A 65 20.97 -8.19 -8.64
CA GLN A 65 20.03 -9.24 -9.05
C GLN A 65 19.82 -9.22 -10.58
N PRO A 66 19.44 -10.35 -11.19
CA PRO A 66 19.08 -10.37 -12.60
C PRO A 66 17.92 -9.41 -12.87
N LEU A 67 17.99 -8.70 -14.01
CA LEU A 67 16.89 -7.84 -14.45
C LEU A 67 15.61 -8.66 -14.61
N PRO A 68 14.47 -8.19 -14.10
CA PRO A 68 13.21 -8.85 -14.31
C PRO A 68 12.84 -8.82 -15.80
N PRO A 69 12.05 -9.81 -16.27
CA PRO A 69 11.54 -9.78 -17.63
C PRO A 69 10.63 -8.57 -17.83
N PRO A 70 10.62 -7.97 -19.05
CA PRO A 70 9.76 -6.85 -19.35
C PRO A 70 8.27 -7.25 -19.28
N MET A 71 7.42 -6.33 -18.88
CA MET A 71 5.99 -6.52 -18.70
C MET A 71 5.24 -6.25 -20.00
N THR A 72 5.51 -7.06 -21.03
CA THR A 72 4.87 -6.95 -22.35
C THR A 72 3.64 -7.85 -22.49
N ASP A 73 2.75 -7.52 -23.42
CA ASP A 73 1.56 -8.33 -23.75
C ASP A 73 1.90 -9.71 -24.34
N ASP A 74 3.13 -9.91 -24.84
CA ASP A 74 3.65 -11.21 -25.28
C ASP A 74 4.11 -12.10 -24.11
N SER A 75 4.10 -11.56 -22.88
CA SER A 75 4.38 -12.35 -21.69
C SER A 75 3.25 -13.34 -21.44
N LYS A 76 3.55 -14.44 -20.74
CA LYS A 76 2.56 -15.47 -20.36
C LYS A 76 1.44 -14.93 -19.45
N TYR A 77 1.36 -13.62 -19.22
CA TYR A 77 0.55 -12.97 -18.22
C TYR A 77 -0.12 -11.72 -18.77
N PHE A 78 -1.38 -11.51 -18.40
CA PHE A 78 -2.07 -10.26 -18.67
C PHE A 78 -1.97 -9.36 -17.44
N PHE A 79 -1.63 -8.10 -17.64
CA PHE A 79 -1.62 -7.12 -16.57
C PHE A 79 -2.85 -6.21 -16.64
N GLY A 80 -3.57 -6.12 -15.53
CA GLY A 80 -4.67 -5.19 -15.32
C GLY A 80 -4.28 -4.07 -14.36
N LEU A 81 -4.88 -2.90 -14.52
CA LEU A 81 -4.76 -1.81 -13.56
C LEU A 81 -5.94 -1.88 -12.59
N GLY A 82 -5.65 -2.18 -11.33
CA GLY A 82 -6.62 -2.18 -10.24
C GLY A 82 -6.56 -0.89 -9.43
N ARG A 83 -7.66 -0.57 -8.76
CA ARG A 83 -7.74 0.48 -7.75
C ARG A 83 -8.09 -0.14 -6.41
N THR A 84 -7.38 0.25 -5.36
CA THR A 84 -7.68 -0.16 -3.98
C THR A 84 -7.51 1.03 -3.06
N SER A 85 -8.10 0.96 -1.88
CA SER A 85 -7.82 1.89 -0.79
C SER A 85 -7.13 1.15 0.35
N SER A 86 -6.31 1.88 1.09
CA SER A 86 -5.61 1.39 2.29
C SER A 86 -5.66 2.46 3.36
N THR A 87 -5.75 2.03 4.61
CA THR A 87 -5.97 2.92 5.74
C THR A 87 -4.81 2.74 6.70
N LEU A 88 -4.03 3.79 6.92
CA LEU A 88 -2.83 3.75 7.76
C LEU A 88 -2.96 4.71 8.93
N SER A 89 -2.44 4.30 10.09
CA SER A 89 -2.21 5.20 11.21
C SER A 89 -1.04 6.14 10.94
N ILE A 90 -0.95 7.25 11.69
CA ILE A 90 0.18 8.19 11.59
C ILE A 90 1.53 7.48 11.84
N GLU A 91 1.59 6.56 12.81
CA GLU A 91 2.80 5.81 13.14
C GLU A 91 3.25 4.93 11.97
N GLN A 92 2.31 4.23 11.33
CA GLN A 92 2.55 3.41 10.16
C GLN A 92 3.10 4.23 8.99
N ILE A 93 2.57 5.43 8.76
CA ILE A 93 3.04 6.33 7.69
C ILE A 93 4.46 6.82 7.97
N GLN A 94 4.76 7.19 9.22
CA GLN A 94 6.06 7.78 9.58
C GLN A 94 7.22 6.77 9.55
N THR A 95 6.95 5.49 9.83
CA THR A 95 8.00 4.49 10.04
C THR A 95 8.02 3.39 8.98
N GLY A 96 6.94 3.25 8.21
CA GLY A 96 6.70 2.08 7.38
C GLY A 96 6.43 2.36 5.91
N LEU A 97 6.60 3.59 5.42
CA LEU A 97 6.34 3.93 4.01
C LEU A 97 7.54 4.65 3.37
N THR A 98 8.09 4.05 2.32
CA THR A 98 9.12 4.65 1.47
C THR A 98 8.57 4.86 0.07
N LEU A 99 8.71 6.08 -0.45
CA LEU A 99 8.27 6.47 -1.79
C LEU A 99 9.46 6.71 -2.73
N VAL A 100 9.23 6.53 -4.02
CA VAL A 100 10.19 6.81 -5.09
C VAL A 100 9.44 7.38 -6.29
N GLU A 101 10.08 8.27 -7.04
CA GLU A 101 9.52 8.80 -8.27
C GLU A 101 10.08 8.05 -9.48
N ALA A 102 9.19 7.61 -10.37
CA ALA A 102 9.58 6.99 -11.64
C ALA A 102 8.59 7.40 -12.74
N ASN A 103 9.12 8.04 -13.79
CA ASN A 103 8.35 8.36 -15.00
C ASN A 103 7.04 9.12 -14.70
N ASN A 104 7.18 10.21 -13.92
CA ASN A 104 6.12 11.13 -13.48
C ASN A 104 5.02 10.47 -12.61
N LEU A 105 5.35 9.37 -11.93
CA LEU A 105 4.50 8.74 -10.93
C LEU A 105 5.30 8.51 -9.66
N VAL A 106 4.63 8.70 -8.52
CA VAL A 106 5.18 8.35 -7.22
C VAL A 106 4.73 6.93 -6.89
N LEU A 107 5.71 6.05 -6.71
CA LEU A 107 5.55 4.64 -6.39
C LEU A 107 5.93 4.38 -4.93
N VAL A 108 5.27 3.42 -4.31
CA VAL A 108 5.69 2.82 -3.06
C VAL A 108 6.90 1.93 -3.36
N ASN A 109 8.06 2.27 -2.84
CA ASN A 109 9.27 1.46 -3.01
C ASN A 109 9.34 0.32 -1.98
N GLY A 110 9.03 0.64 -0.73
CA GLY A 110 9.12 -0.29 0.38
C GLY A 110 8.12 0.02 1.47
N VAL A 111 7.65 -1.04 2.14
CA VAL A 111 6.72 -0.95 3.25
C VAL A 111 7.18 -1.83 4.42
N SER A 112 6.83 -1.44 5.65
CA SER A 112 6.92 -2.34 6.79
C SER A 112 5.85 -3.44 6.70
N GLN A 113 5.99 -4.50 7.50
CA GLN A 113 4.99 -5.57 7.53
C GLN A 113 3.60 -5.04 7.93
N ASP A 114 3.55 -4.13 8.91
CA ASP A 114 2.28 -3.56 9.39
C ASP A 114 1.58 -2.72 8.31
N VAL A 115 2.34 -1.99 7.49
CA VAL A 115 1.80 -1.22 6.35
C VAL A 115 1.34 -2.14 5.22
N TYR A 116 2.09 -3.23 4.98
CA TYR A 116 1.70 -4.27 4.03
C TYR A 116 0.36 -4.93 4.44
N ASP A 117 0.24 -5.31 5.71
CA ASP A 117 -0.95 -5.94 6.26
C ASP A 117 -2.17 -5.00 6.26
N ALA A 118 -1.93 -3.69 6.32
CA ALA A 118 -2.95 -2.65 6.15
C ALA A 118 -3.36 -2.40 4.68
N GLY A 119 -2.71 -3.07 3.72
CA GLY A 119 -3.14 -3.15 2.33
C GLY A 119 -2.27 -2.38 1.32
N LEU A 120 -1.26 -1.62 1.77
CA LEU A 120 -0.38 -0.85 0.89
C LEU A 120 0.87 -1.67 0.53
N HIS A 121 1.11 -1.87 -0.76
CA HIS A 121 2.15 -2.79 -1.24
C HIS A 121 3.23 -2.04 -2.04
N PRO A 122 4.45 -2.60 -2.15
CA PRO A 122 5.44 -2.08 -3.09
C PRO A 122 4.88 -2.04 -4.52
N GLN A 123 5.31 -1.04 -5.30
CA GLN A 123 4.87 -0.72 -6.67
C GLN A 123 3.46 -0.15 -6.81
N ASP A 124 2.74 0.05 -5.70
CA ASP A 124 1.52 0.85 -5.73
C ASP A 124 1.85 2.31 -6.03
N THR A 125 0.96 3.01 -6.72
CA THR A 125 1.03 4.47 -6.87
C THR A 125 -0.09 5.14 -6.11
N ILE A 126 0.24 6.14 -5.30
CA ILE A 126 -0.75 6.89 -4.51
C ILE A 126 -1.38 7.92 -5.42
N VAL A 127 -2.70 7.82 -5.60
CA VAL A 127 -3.47 8.73 -6.47
C VAL A 127 -4.39 9.67 -5.69
N LYS A 128 -4.61 9.39 -4.40
CA LYS A 128 -5.36 10.28 -3.51
C LYS A 128 -5.01 10.02 -2.05
N VAL A 129 -5.03 11.07 -1.25
CA VAL A 129 -4.92 11.01 0.21
C VAL A 129 -6.14 11.69 0.81
N SER A 130 -6.79 11.04 1.77
CA SER A 130 -7.96 11.59 2.47
C SER A 130 -8.03 11.21 3.94
N ILE A 131 -8.75 12.02 4.70
CA ILE A 131 -9.07 11.81 6.12
C ILE A 131 -10.56 12.05 6.29
N GLY A 132 -11.25 11.06 6.88
CA GLY A 132 -12.69 11.06 7.06
C GLY A 132 -13.36 10.00 6.19
N GLY A 133 -13.77 8.89 6.81
CA GLY A 133 -14.51 7.81 6.17
C GLY A 133 -15.76 7.48 6.97
N GLY A 134 -16.90 8.02 6.57
CA GLY A 134 -18.20 7.58 7.08
C GLY A 134 -19.32 8.57 6.83
N GLY A 135 -20.00 8.42 5.70
CA GLY A 135 -21.43 8.72 5.51
C GLY A 135 -21.97 10.09 5.96
N ASP A 136 -22.53 10.81 4.97
CA ASP A 136 -23.53 11.87 5.14
C ASP A 136 -23.09 13.14 5.89
N GLY A 137 -22.54 14.09 5.13
CA GLY A 137 -23.13 15.43 5.12
C GLY A 137 -22.33 16.62 5.66
N ASP A 138 -21.17 16.44 6.29
CA ASP A 138 -20.40 17.57 6.82
C ASP A 138 -18.98 17.66 6.19
N ASP A 139 -18.73 18.78 5.50
CA ASP A 139 -17.56 19.15 4.69
C ASP A 139 -16.22 19.33 5.46
N ASP A 140 -16.07 18.72 6.64
CA ASP A 140 -14.88 18.86 7.49
C ASP A 140 -13.87 17.71 7.28
N GLY A 141 -13.60 17.36 6.02
CA GLY A 141 -12.60 16.34 5.66
C GLY A 141 -11.35 16.94 5.02
N TYR A 142 -10.21 16.23 5.10
CA TYR A 142 -9.06 16.51 4.25
C TYR A 142 -9.11 15.55 3.06
N SER A 143 -8.96 16.06 1.83
CA SER A 143 -8.88 15.23 0.63
C SER A 143 -8.08 15.95 -0.44
N ALA A 144 -7.07 15.27 -0.97
CA ALA A 144 -6.24 15.77 -2.07
C ALA A 144 -5.93 14.66 -3.07
N ASP A 145 -6.02 15.00 -4.36
CA ASP A 145 -5.58 14.15 -5.46
C ASP A 145 -4.06 14.26 -5.60
N THR A 146 -3.37 13.14 -5.77
CA THR A 146 -1.91 13.07 -5.94
C THR A 146 -1.51 12.45 -7.27
N LYS A 147 -2.47 12.17 -8.15
CA LYS A 147 -2.21 11.62 -9.47
C LYS A 147 -1.34 12.59 -10.27
N GLU A 148 -0.23 12.07 -10.81
CA GLU A 148 0.75 12.82 -11.62
C GLU A 148 1.47 13.96 -10.85
N MET A 149 1.37 13.98 -9.51
CA MET A 149 2.24 14.84 -8.69
C MET A 149 3.65 14.25 -8.60
N ASP A 150 4.62 15.13 -8.42
CA ASP A 150 5.98 14.72 -8.06
C ASP A 150 6.05 14.27 -6.58
N ILE A 151 7.18 13.69 -6.18
CA ILE A 151 7.38 13.17 -4.83
C ILE A 151 7.30 14.26 -3.75
N GLU A 152 7.73 15.49 -4.05
CA GLU A 152 7.71 16.60 -3.10
C GLU A 152 6.27 17.05 -2.83
N GLN A 153 5.48 17.23 -3.89
CA GLN A 153 4.05 17.55 -3.81
C GLN A 153 3.24 16.44 -3.13
N THR A 154 3.54 15.19 -3.44
CA THR A 154 2.88 14.04 -2.80
C THR A 154 3.22 13.98 -1.32
N ALA A 155 4.47 14.20 -0.93
CA ALA A 155 4.89 14.27 0.46
C ALA A 155 4.22 15.44 1.20
N GLU A 156 4.05 16.59 0.55
CA GLU A 156 3.33 17.73 1.10
C GLU A 156 1.85 17.44 1.35
N VAL A 157 1.20 16.73 0.44
CA VAL A 157 -0.17 16.25 0.63
C VAL A 157 -0.27 15.29 1.83
N ILE A 158 0.64 14.32 1.92
CA ILE A 158 0.67 13.38 3.06
C ILE A 158 0.92 14.12 4.38
N ARG A 159 1.85 15.08 4.38
CA ARG A 159 2.14 15.91 5.55
C ARG A 159 0.93 16.75 5.95
N GLY A 160 0.25 17.36 4.99
CA GLY A 160 -0.97 18.12 5.20
C GLY A 160 -2.07 17.25 5.80
N ALA A 161 -2.22 16.01 5.34
CA ALA A 161 -3.12 15.04 5.93
C ALA A 161 -2.75 14.76 7.40
N ILE A 162 -1.51 14.36 7.68
CA ILE A 162 -1.05 14.10 9.05
C ILE A 162 -1.30 15.29 9.96
N GLN A 163 -0.96 16.50 9.50
CA GLN A 163 -1.18 17.73 10.26
C GLN A 163 -2.67 17.96 10.53
N TYR A 164 -3.53 17.74 9.53
CA TYR A 164 -4.98 17.85 9.69
C TYR A 164 -5.51 16.92 10.79
N VAL A 165 -5.06 15.66 10.82
CA VAL A 165 -5.43 14.70 11.87
C VAL A 165 -4.96 15.19 13.24
N MET A 166 -3.71 15.64 13.35
CA MET A 166 -3.12 16.10 14.61
C MET A 166 -3.84 17.34 15.16
N GLU A 167 -4.22 18.29 14.30
CA GLU A 167 -4.90 19.52 14.69
C GLU A 167 -6.35 19.29 15.12
N LYS A 168 -7.03 18.31 14.52
CA LYS A 168 -8.42 18.00 14.87
C LYS A 168 -8.55 17.25 16.20
N GLY A 169 -7.46 16.73 16.79
CA GLY A 169 -7.26 16.45 18.23
C GLY A 169 -8.26 15.55 18.97
N SER A 170 -9.31 15.09 18.29
CA SER A 170 -10.48 14.39 18.87
C SER A 170 -10.49 12.91 18.56
N TRP A 171 -9.60 12.49 17.67
CA TRP A 171 -9.47 11.14 17.18
C TRP A 171 -8.45 10.49 18.10
N SER A 172 -8.83 9.43 18.80
CA SER A 172 -7.84 8.65 19.55
C SER A 172 -6.73 8.21 18.59
N GLN A 173 -5.49 8.00 19.04
CA GLN A 173 -4.39 7.58 18.14
C GLN A 173 -4.72 6.33 17.31
N GLU A 174 -5.66 5.50 17.80
CA GLU A 174 -6.19 4.32 17.13
C GLU A 174 -7.23 4.64 16.03
N GLU A 175 -7.87 5.81 16.10
CA GLU A 175 -8.86 6.29 15.12
C GLU A 175 -8.23 7.26 14.10
N CYS A 176 -7.05 7.81 14.38
CA CYS A 176 -6.28 8.70 13.51
C CYS A 176 -5.79 7.98 12.23
N ILE A 177 -6.69 7.82 11.27
CA ILE A 177 -6.43 7.10 10.04
C ILE A 177 -6.37 8.02 8.82
N VAL A 178 -5.34 7.82 8.00
CA VAL A 178 -5.22 8.42 6.67
C VAL A 178 -5.56 7.35 5.66
N GLU A 179 -6.52 7.63 4.79
CA GLU A 179 -6.88 6.79 3.67
C GLU A 179 -6.04 7.16 2.44
N PHE A 180 -5.45 6.13 1.84
CA PHE A 180 -4.70 6.21 0.60
C PHE A 180 -5.50 5.48 -0.48
N GLU A 181 -5.92 6.20 -1.51
CA GLU A 181 -6.36 5.57 -2.75
C GLU A 181 -5.13 5.31 -3.61
N VAL A 182 -4.97 4.07 -4.07
CA VAL A 182 -3.82 3.66 -4.86
C VAL A 182 -4.24 2.94 -6.13
N ASN A 183 -3.38 3.02 -7.15
CA ASN A 183 -3.48 2.13 -8.30
C ASN A 183 -2.39 1.05 -8.21
N ARG A 184 -2.77 -0.17 -8.58
CA ARG A 184 -1.92 -1.37 -8.47
C ARG A 184 -1.92 -2.12 -9.79
N LEU A 185 -0.74 -2.58 -10.22
CA LEU A 185 -0.64 -3.46 -11.36
C LEU A 185 -0.94 -4.90 -10.90
N MET A 186 -2.01 -5.48 -11.41
CA MET A 186 -2.46 -6.81 -11.07
C MET A 186 -2.14 -7.79 -12.18
N LYS A 187 -1.56 -8.92 -11.79
CA LYS A 187 -1.38 -10.07 -12.68
C LYS A 187 -2.69 -10.83 -12.81
N LEU A 188 -3.36 -10.67 -13.94
CA LEU A 188 -4.50 -11.47 -14.35
C LEU A 188 -3.93 -12.74 -15.00
N GLY A 189 -4.44 -13.91 -14.62
CA GLY A 189 -3.82 -15.21 -14.91
C GLY A 189 -3.55 -15.53 -16.40
N TYR A 190 -3.06 -16.74 -16.64
CA TYR A 190 -2.78 -17.26 -17.97
C TYR A 190 -4.04 -17.20 -18.86
N ALA A 191 -3.95 -16.64 -20.07
CA ALA A 191 -4.81 -17.15 -21.13
C ALA A 191 -4.27 -18.54 -21.45
N ASP A 192 -4.88 -19.58 -20.89
CA ASP A 192 -4.81 -20.89 -21.51
C ASP A 192 -5.39 -20.71 -22.92
N GLN A 193 -4.52 -20.63 -23.92
CA GLN A 193 -4.94 -20.70 -25.31
C GLN A 193 -5.59 -22.08 -25.51
N GLN A 194 -6.92 -22.10 -25.55
CA GLN A 194 -7.66 -23.18 -26.21
C GLN A 194 -7.65 -22.94 -27.72
#